data_AF-A0A4Y7LSN1-F1
#
_entry.id   AF-A0A4Y7LSN1-F1
#
_cell.length_a   1.000
_cell.length_b   1.000
_cell.length_c   1.000
_cell.angle_alpha   90.00
_cell.angle_beta   90.00
_cell.angle_gamma   90.00
#
_symmetry.space_group_name_H-M   'P 1'
#
loop_
_entity.id
_entity.type
_entity.pdbx_description
1 polymer ?
#
loop_
_entity_poly.entity_id
_entity_poly.type
_entity_poly.pdbx_seq_one_letter_code
_entity_poly.pdbx_strand_id
1 'polypeptide(L)'
;MMRNTNQLDETTPIYNLSNHMIMRLFELKEQQHLSRATSFMKKIEDFKEVSRRSDEEECLRKKQELEERLVPKRESQVDVEMIIQRLQDEARQRFQQREDQINQKLNEIKSIQEKQLQEDLKKKMLELNIAESKRRAIRSENIVKQIEDLVDVIRDDIAKNNAIVQKKNASCKRQQPQSALPSSAVMPVTSYAVKQEQRNDQLVRLEKKTCDSNGGHDDLDFVRREDLVVYSQLQAELRQYEANTAAFSGDLSLKTLRFELQKAVLHPVNEISDQSGQHLQDKLNRLRSLLQGNAVHVGSRMVRATEHPGGLEYCTNLLARRMVAQGEDQVNVNPKAAFPIAAIITELWLEFPVFGRLVLAHFYRQCPYLVPYYLPQQEGQSIEDYYKSLGYRYSGGKVEQQPTYLKRMSGVVRLYAAVLISLPRRNQPHPHGLEHAWRYLAALLNLSPHNDITAAILVEFLTVAGFAMSKEYGKQFQKILHLICTEYFTMIRNVTPKGSGGGPVTRLEEFLHESITKGGISPPAGQLSPRFW
;
A
#
# COMPACT_ATOMS: atom_id res chain seq x y z
N MET A 1 16.94 -70.30 -37.98
CA MET A 1 16.54 -69.16 -38.85
C MET A 1 15.49 -68.37 -38.09
N MET A 2 15.89 -67.24 -37.47
CA MET A 2 15.52 -65.84 -37.84
C MET A 2 14.07 -65.49 -37.49
N ARG A 3 13.66 -64.35 -36.90
CA ARG A 3 14.27 -63.13 -36.29
C ARG A 3 13.06 -62.33 -35.71
N ASN A 4 13.21 -61.68 -34.54
CA ASN A 4 12.97 -60.24 -34.24
C ASN A 4 11.97 -59.43 -35.13
N THR A 5 11.11 -58.50 -34.68
CA THR A 5 11.25 -57.42 -33.66
C THR A 5 9.94 -56.61 -33.53
N ASN A 6 9.71 -56.04 -32.33
CA ASN A 6 9.07 -54.75 -31.95
C ASN A 6 8.09 -53.99 -32.88
N GLN A 7 6.96 -53.51 -32.31
CA GLN A 7 6.69 -52.07 -32.18
C GLN A 7 5.58 -51.77 -31.14
N LEU A 8 5.87 -50.79 -30.27
CA LEU A 8 4.94 -50.08 -29.40
C LEU A 8 4.02 -49.18 -30.24
N ASP A 9 2.77 -49.01 -29.83
CA ASP A 9 2.11 -47.71 -30.02
C ASP A 9 1.17 -47.40 -28.84
N GLU A 10 1.33 -46.18 -28.33
CA GLU A 10 0.55 -45.57 -27.26
C GLU A 10 -0.87 -45.23 -27.75
N THR A 11 -1.87 -45.27 -26.86
CA THR A 11 -2.92 -44.23 -26.75
C THR A 11 -3.86 -44.50 -25.56
N THR A 12 -3.66 -43.65 -24.54
CA THR A 12 -4.58 -43.14 -23.51
C THR A 12 -6.00 -43.72 -23.36
N PRO A 13 -6.42 -44.20 -22.17
CA PRO A 13 -7.83 -44.27 -21.81
C PRO A 13 -8.31 -42.90 -21.32
N ILE A 14 -9.20 -42.28 -22.10
CA ILE A 14 -9.98 -41.11 -21.72
C ILE A 14 -10.92 -41.52 -20.58
N TYR A 15 -10.69 -41.01 -19.36
CA TYR A 15 -11.63 -41.14 -18.24
C TYR A 15 -12.86 -40.27 -18.50
N ASN A 16 -13.90 -40.85 -19.08
CA ASN A 16 -15.23 -40.24 -19.16
C ASN A 16 -15.98 -40.52 -17.83
N LEU A 17 -15.59 -39.85 -16.75
CA LEU A 17 -16.32 -39.86 -15.49
C LEU A 17 -17.48 -38.87 -15.58
N SER A 18 -18.71 -39.32 -15.37
CA SER A 18 -19.88 -38.44 -15.35
C SER A 18 -19.79 -37.43 -14.19
N ASN A 19 -20.38 -36.23 -14.34
CA ASN A 19 -20.42 -35.20 -13.30
C ASN A 19 -20.93 -35.73 -11.94
N HIS A 20 -21.80 -36.73 -11.95
CA HIS A 20 -22.29 -37.39 -10.75
C HIS A 20 -21.21 -38.23 -10.03
N MET A 21 -20.31 -38.89 -10.77
CA MET A 21 -19.19 -39.63 -10.18
C MET A 21 -18.10 -38.69 -9.64
N ILE A 22 -17.88 -37.55 -10.28
CA ILE A 22 -16.94 -36.52 -9.81
C ILE A 22 -17.43 -35.90 -8.50
N MET A 23 -18.73 -35.57 -8.40
CA MET A 23 -19.33 -35.06 -7.17
C MET A 23 -19.29 -36.09 -6.03
N ARG A 24 -19.54 -37.37 -6.31
CA ARG A 24 -19.38 -38.45 -5.30
C ARG A 24 -17.95 -38.59 -4.80
N LEU A 25 -16.96 -38.44 -5.68
CA LEU A 25 -15.55 -38.48 -5.29
C LEU A 25 -15.15 -37.25 -4.46
N PHE A 26 -15.73 -36.08 -4.76
CA PHE A 26 -15.57 -34.88 -3.94
C PHE A 26 -16.21 -35.06 -2.55
N GLU A 27 -17.45 -35.54 -2.46
CA GLU A 27 -18.16 -35.79 -1.21
C GLU A 27 -17.46 -36.85 -0.35
N LEU A 28 -16.95 -37.94 -0.94
CA LEU A 28 -16.19 -38.97 -0.22
C LEU A 28 -14.86 -38.45 0.33
N LYS A 29 -14.17 -37.60 -0.43
CA LYS A 29 -12.90 -36.99 -0.01
C LYS A 29 -13.13 -35.94 1.07
N GLU A 30 -14.18 -35.13 0.94
CA GLU A 30 -14.61 -34.15 1.93
C GLU A 30 -15.05 -34.81 3.24
N GLN A 31 -15.79 -35.92 3.20
CA GLN A 31 -16.16 -36.71 4.38
C GLN A 31 -14.94 -37.34 5.08
N GLN A 32 -13.94 -37.81 4.33
CA GLN A 32 -12.69 -38.32 4.90
C GLN A 32 -11.84 -37.22 5.55
N HIS A 33 -11.79 -36.03 4.94
CA HIS A 33 -11.11 -34.86 5.51
C HIS A 33 -11.84 -34.34 6.76
N LEU A 34 -13.18 -34.32 6.75
CA LEU A 34 -14.01 -33.92 7.88
C LEU A 34 -13.84 -34.91 9.04
N SER A 35 -13.86 -36.22 8.79
CA SER A 35 -13.63 -37.25 9.82
C SER A 35 -12.25 -37.16 10.47
N ARG A 36 -11.19 -36.93 9.67
CA ARG A 36 -9.83 -36.70 10.20
C ARG A 36 -9.71 -35.41 10.99
N ALA A 37 -10.33 -34.33 10.52
CA ALA A 37 -10.37 -33.05 11.24
C ALA A 37 -11.12 -33.19 12.58
N THR A 38 -12.26 -33.86 12.62
CA THR A 38 -13.03 -34.09 13.85
C THR A 38 -12.28 -34.97 14.86
N SER A 39 -11.58 -36.01 14.39
CA SER A 39 -10.74 -36.86 15.26
C SER A 39 -9.54 -36.09 15.85
N PHE A 40 -8.95 -35.19 15.06
CA PHE A 40 -7.84 -34.35 15.50
C PHE A 40 -8.30 -33.26 16.47
N MET A 41 -9.44 -32.62 16.21
CA MET A 41 -10.06 -31.63 17.10
C MET A 41 -10.42 -32.24 18.45
N LYS A 42 -10.97 -33.46 18.46
CA LYS A 42 -11.26 -34.20 19.70
C LYS A 42 -9.98 -34.47 20.51
N LYS A 43 -8.87 -34.84 19.87
CA LYS A 43 -7.57 -35.01 20.55
C LYS A 43 -7.01 -33.71 21.11
N ILE A 44 -7.23 -32.58 20.44
CA ILE A 44 -6.83 -31.26 20.94
C ILE A 44 -7.70 -30.84 22.14
N GLU A 45 -8.99 -31.15 22.12
CA GLU A 45 -9.91 -30.87 23.21
C GLU A 45 -9.62 -31.74 24.43
N ASP A 46 -9.36 -33.03 24.22
CA ASP A 46 -8.88 -33.95 25.27
C ASP A 46 -7.53 -33.47 25.86
N PHE A 47 -6.62 -32.97 25.03
CA PHE A 47 -5.33 -32.41 25.48
C PHE A 47 -5.50 -31.11 26.27
N LYS A 48 -6.41 -30.23 25.85
CA LYS A 48 -6.76 -29.00 26.58
C LYS A 48 -7.40 -29.30 27.93
N GLU A 49 -8.26 -30.31 28.00
CA GLU A 49 -8.94 -30.72 29.23
C GLU A 49 -7.96 -31.37 30.22
N VAL A 50 -7.02 -32.18 29.74
CA VAL A 50 -5.93 -32.74 30.55
C VAL A 50 -4.99 -31.65 31.05
N SER A 51 -4.66 -30.66 30.22
CA SER A 51 -3.85 -29.50 30.64
C SER A 51 -4.57 -28.65 31.69
N ARG A 52 -5.88 -28.37 31.50
CA ARG A 52 -6.71 -27.63 32.47
C ARG A 52 -6.73 -28.31 33.84
N ARG A 53 -6.89 -29.64 33.88
CA ARG A 53 -6.88 -30.42 35.14
C ARG A 53 -5.52 -30.39 35.83
N SER A 54 -4.43 -30.49 35.05
CA SER A 54 -3.06 -30.36 35.57
C SER A 54 -2.81 -28.98 36.17
N ASP A 55 -3.27 -27.93 35.50
CA ASP A 55 -3.12 -26.53 35.96
C ASP A 55 -3.99 -26.23 37.20
N GLU A 56 -5.20 -26.79 37.27
CA GLU A 56 -6.11 -26.70 38.42
C GLU A 56 -5.53 -27.45 39.64
N GLU A 57 -4.93 -28.63 39.45
CA GLU A 57 -4.24 -29.37 40.53
C GLU A 57 -2.97 -28.66 41.02
N GLU A 58 -2.18 -28.04 40.13
CA GLU A 58 -1.00 -27.25 40.50
C GLU A 58 -1.39 -25.97 41.24
N CYS A 59 -2.49 -25.33 40.84
CA CYS A 59 -3.05 -24.17 41.53
C CYS A 59 -3.53 -24.53 42.95
N LEU A 60 -4.17 -25.68 43.11
CA LEU A 60 -4.64 -26.15 44.42
C LEU A 60 -3.47 -26.53 45.36
N ARG A 61 -2.39 -27.13 44.82
CA ARG A 61 -1.16 -27.38 45.58
C ARG A 61 -0.47 -26.09 46.00
N LYS A 62 -0.32 -25.12 45.10
CA LYS A 62 0.27 -23.81 45.44
C LYS A 62 -0.58 -23.06 46.47
N LYS A 63 -1.91 -23.20 46.40
CA LYS A 63 -2.82 -22.63 47.39
C LYS A 63 -2.64 -23.28 48.77
N GLN A 64 -2.53 -24.61 48.86
CA GLN A 64 -2.25 -25.32 50.11
C GLN A 64 -0.86 -24.98 50.67
N GLU A 65 0.16 -24.87 49.81
CA GLU A 65 1.52 -24.46 50.21
C GLU A 65 1.56 -23.00 50.73
N LEU A 66 0.75 -22.11 50.15
CA LEU A 66 0.57 -20.73 50.64
C LEU A 66 -0.21 -20.68 51.96
N GLU A 67 -1.24 -21.51 52.13
CA GLU A 67 -2.00 -21.62 53.38
C GLU A 67 -1.15 -22.18 54.54
N GLU A 68 -0.25 -23.14 54.26
CA GLU A 68 0.67 -23.71 55.24
C GLU A 68 1.81 -22.73 55.62
N ARG A 69 2.24 -21.88 54.68
CA ARG A 69 3.18 -20.78 54.92
C ARG A 69 2.60 -19.60 55.71
N LEU A 70 1.26 -19.52 55.85
CA LEU A 70 0.55 -18.45 56.55
C LEU A 70 0.30 -18.75 58.04
N VAL A 71 0.84 -19.85 58.59
CA VAL A 71 0.84 -20.09 60.05
C VAL A 71 1.80 -19.10 60.73
N PRO A 72 1.32 -18.16 61.57
CA PRO A 72 2.12 -17.00 61.96
C PRO A 72 3.13 -17.33 63.07
N LYS A 73 4.43 -17.34 62.73
CA LYS A 73 5.50 -17.03 63.69
C LYS A 73 5.63 -15.51 63.77
N ARG A 74 5.50 -14.97 64.98
CA ARG A 74 5.53 -13.54 65.28
C ARG A 74 6.91 -12.95 64.97
N GLU A 75 7.09 -12.43 63.76
CA GLU A 75 8.13 -11.47 63.41
C GLU A 75 7.47 -10.10 63.25
N SER A 76 8.17 -9.02 63.63
CA SER A 76 7.56 -7.69 63.68
C SER A 76 7.14 -7.26 62.28
N GLN A 77 5.97 -6.62 62.16
CA GLN A 77 5.36 -6.20 60.89
C GLN A 77 6.32 -5.35 60.02
N VAL A 78 7.25 -4.66 60.68
CA VAL A 78 8.30 -3.83 60.06
C VAL A 78 9.38 -4.66 59.37
N ASP A 79 9.77 -5.81 59.92
CA ASP A 79 10.79 -6.68 59.32
C ASP A 79 10.26 -7.34 58.05
N VAL A 80 8.99 -7.73 58.04
CA VAL A 80 8.33 -8.33 56.88
C VAL A 80 8.22 -7.32 55.73
N GLU A 81 7.83 -6.07 56.00
CA GLU A 81 7.80 -5.01 54.99
C GLU A 81 9.19 -4.70 54.42
N MET A 82 10.21 -4.68 55.26
CA MET A 82 11.59 -4.42 54.82
C MET A 82 12.15 -5.56 53.95
N ILE A 83 11.79 -6.81 54.26
CA ILE A 83 12.14 -7.98 53.43
C ILE A 83 11.40 -7.95 52.09
N ILE A 84 10.10 -7.63 52.10
CA ILE A 84 9.31 -7.50 50.86
C ILE A 84 9.90 -6.42 49.96
N GLN A 85 10.25 -5.26 50.53
CA GLN A 85 10.85 -4.16 49.76
C GLN A 85 12.18 -4.58 49.14
N ARG A 86 13.06 -5.27 49.90
CA ARG A 86 14.34 -5.77 49.40
C ARG A 86 14.15 -6.78 48.26
N LEU A 87 13.22 -7.71 48.40
CA LEU A 87 12.91 -8.71 47.36
C LEU A 87 12.34 -8.06 46.09
N GLN A 88 11.52 -7.02 46.24
CA GLN A 88 11.02 -6.25 45.10
C GLN A 88 12.14 -5.47 44.38
N ASP A 89 13.08 -4.90 45.12
CA ASP A 89 14.23 -4.19 44.56
C ASP A 89 15.20 -5.15 43.85
N GLU A 90 15.47 -6.32 44.42
CA GLU A 90 16.26 -7.37 43.76
C GLU A 90 15.56 -7.90 42.49
N ALA A 91 14.24 -8.09 42.53
CA ALA A 91 13.47 -8.47 41.35
C ALA A 91 13.58 -7.40 40.26
N ARG A 92 13.41 -6.12 40.61
CA ARG A 92 13.57 -4.99 39.68
C ARG A 92 14.96 -4.97 39.04
N GLN A 93 16.02 -5.14 39.83
CA GLN A 93 17.40 -5.17 39.31
C GLN A 93 17.63 -6.36 38.36
N ARG A 94 17.10 -7.55 38.68
CA ARG A 94 17.21 -8.72 37.80
C ARG A 94 16.44 -8.53 36.49
N PHE A 95 15.29 -7.87 36.53
CA PHE A 95 14.55 -7.51 35.31
C PHE A 95 15.35 -6.53 34.45
N GLN A 96 15.91 -5.48 35.06
CA GLN A 96 16.72 -4.49 34.34
C GLN A 96 17.96 -5.13 33.70
N GLN A 97 18.68 -5.98 34.43
CA GLN A 97 19.85 -6.69 33.89
C GLN A 97 19.49 -7.63 32.74
N ARG A 98 18.33 -8.30 32.79
CA ARG A 98 17.85 -9.13 31.67
C ARG A 98 17.47 -8.27 30.47
N GLU A 99 16.83 -7.13 30.69
CA GLU A 99 16.46 -6.20 29.63
C GLU A 99 17.70 -5.63 28.94
N ASP A 100 18.73 -5.26 29.70
CA ASP A 100 20.01 -4.78 29.17
C ASP A 100 20.74 -5.86 28.36
N GLN A 101 20.74 -7.12 28.83
CA GLN A 101 21.30 -8.25 28.07
C GLN A 101 20.54 -8.53 26.78
N ILE A 102 19.20 -8.43 26.80
CA ILE A 102 18.36 -8.58 25.61
C ILE A 102 18.68 -7.47 24.61
N ASN A 103 18.78 -6.21 25.08
CA ASN A 103 19.12 -5.07 24.24
C ASN A 103 20.51 -5.18 23.61
N GLN A 104 21.49 -5.69 24.35
CA GLN A 104 22.83 -5.95 23.83
C GLN A 104 22.80 -6.99 22.70
N LYS A 105 22.13 -8.14 22.91
CA LYS A 105 21.98 -9.16 21.87
C LYS A 105 21.20 -8.66 20.64
N LEU A 106 20.19 -7.81 20.86
CA LEU A 106 19.43 -7.19 19.77
C LEU A 106 20.31 -6.29 18.90
N ASN A 107 21.21 -5.53 19.51
CA ASN A 107 22.16 -4.69 18.77
C ASN A 107 23.19 -5.51 18.01
N GLU A 108 23.68 -6.62 18.57
CA GLU A 108 24.56 -7.56 17.87
C GLU A 108 23.87 -8.17 16.65
N ILE A 109 22.62 -8.63 16.79
CA ILE A 109 21.82 -9.19 15.67
C ILE A 109 21.61 -8.14 14.58
N LYS A 110 21.29 -6.89 14.95
CA LYS A 110 21.15 -5.78 13.99
C LYS A 110 22.45 -5.53 13.23
N SER A 111 23.60 -5.52 13.91
CA SER A 111 24.91 -5.32 13.26
C SER A 111 25.23 -6.45 12.27
N ILE A 112 24.87 -7.69 12.60
CA ILE A 112 25.06 -8.83 11.70
C ILE A 112 24.15 -8.72 10.48
N GLN A 113 22.88 -8.35 10.67
CA GLN A 113 21.92 -8.16 9.57
C GLN A 113 22.35 -7.03 8.63
N GLU A 114 22.84 -5.91 9.17
CA GLU A 114 23.35 -4.80 8.36
C GLU A 114 24.56 -5.22 7.52
N LYS A 115 25.49 -5.99 8.08
CA LYS A 115 26.65 -6.52 7.33
C LYS A 115 26.23 -7.47 6.21
N GLN A 116 25.30 -8.39 6.47
CA GLN A 116 24.77 -9.32 5.47
C GLN A 116 24.05 -8.58 4.34
N LEU A 117 23.23 -7.58 4.67
CA LEU A 117 22.55 -6.76 3.67
C LEU A 117 23.57 -6.00 2.79
N GLN A 118 24.65 -5.51 3.39
CA GLN A 118 25.72 -4.81 2.66
C GLN A 118 26.49 -5.74 1.72
N GLU A 119 26.73 -6.99 2.12
CA GLU A 119 27.35 -8.02 1.26
C GLU A 119 26.42 -8.43 0.10
N ASP A 120 25.13 -8.62 0.36
CA ASP A 120 24.14 -8.95 -0.66
C ASP A 120 23.98 -7.82 -1.71
N LEU A 121 24.00 -6.56 -1.26
CA LEU A 121 24.02 -5.39 -2.13
C LEU A 121 25.27 -5.35 -3.02
N LYS A 122 26.46 -5.63 -2.47
CA LYS A 122 27.70 -5.72 -3.25
C LYS A 122 27.64 -6.85 -4.28
N LYS A 123 27.08 -8.01 -3.91
CA LYS A 123 26.93 -9.15 -4.82
C LYS A 123 25.99 -8.84 -5.98
N LYS A 124 24.82 -8.24 -5.70
CA LYS A 124 23.86 -7.81 -6.74
C LYS A 124 24.45 -6.77 -7.68
N MET A 125 25.23 -5.81 -7.17
CA MET A 125 25.91 -4.80 -7.99
C MET A 125 26.93 -5.45 -8.94
N LEU A 126 27.70 -6.42 -8.46
CA LEU A 126 28.66 -7.15 -9.28
C LEU A 126 27.96 -7.96 -10.38
N GLU A 127 26.84 -8.63 -10.05
CA GLU A 127 26.03 -9.38 -11.02
C GLU A 127 25.43 -8.46 -12.10
N LEU A 128 24.94 -7.28 -11.74
CA LEU A 128 24.43 -6.27 -12.68
C LEU A 128 25.53 -5.79 -13.63
N ASN A 129 26.73 -5.48 -13.12
CA ASN A 129 27.86 -5.07 -13.95
C ASN A 129 28.28 -6.16 -14.94
N ILE A 130 28.29 -7.43 -14.52
CA ILE A 130 28.58 -8.56 -15.40
C ILE A 130 27.50 -8.71 -16.48
N ALA A 131 26.22 -8.57 -16.12
CA ALA A 131 25.11 -8.64 -17.06
C ALA A 131 25.14 -7.49 -18.08
N GLU A 132 25.46 -6.28 -17.65
CA GLU A 132 25.60 -5.12 -18.54
C GLU A 132 26.77 -5.28 -19.51
N SER A 133 27.90 -5.80 -19.03
CA SER A 133 29.07 -6.12 -19.85
C SER A 133 28.73 -7.13 -20.96
N LYS A 134 27.97 -8.18 -20.63
CA LYS A 134 27.48 -9.16 -21.62
C LYS A 134 26.52 -8.53 -22.63
N ARG A 135 25.60 -7.66 -22.19
CA ARG A 135 24.68 -6.94 -23.10
C ARG A 135 25.42 -6.02 -24.07
N ARG A 136 26.46 -5.32 -23.60
CA ARG A 136 27.32 -4.48 -24.46
C ARG A 136 28.03 -5.32 -25.51
N ALA A 137 28.58 -6.48 -25.15
CA ALA A 137 29.23 -7.38 -26.08
C ALA A 137 28.28 -7.90 -27.19
N ILE A 138 27.06 -8.32 -26.83
CA ILE A 138 26.05 -8.77 -27.79
C ILE A 138 25.64 -7.62 -28.73
N ARG A 139 25.49 -6.40 -28.19
CA ARG A 139 25.16 -5.22 -29.00
C ARG A 139 26.26 -4.90 -30.00
N SER A 140 27.54 -4.98 -29.60
CA SER A 140 28.66 -4.76 -30.53
C SER A 140 28.71 -5.82 -31.63
N GLU A 141 28.44 -7.09 -31.30
CA GLU A 141 28.43 -8.18 -32.30
C GLU A 141 27.31 -7.99 -33.33
N ASN A 142 26.12 -7.57 -32.89
CA ASN A 142 25.02 -7.26 -33.80
C ASN A 142 25.32 -6.06 -34.72
N ILE A 143 26.01 -5.03 -34.22
CA ILE A 143 26.41 -3.88 -35.05
C ILE A 143 27.43 -4.32 -36.11
N VAL A 144 28.38 -5.18 -35.76
CA VAL A 144 29.36 -5.72 -36.72
C VAL A 144 28.66 -6.50 -37.84
N LYS A 145 27.72 -7.39 -37.51
CA LYS A 145 26.93 -8.11 -38.53
C LYS A 145 26.14 -7.19 -39.45
N GLN A 146 25.51 -6.15 -38.90
CA GLN A 146 24.78 -5.18 -39.72
C GLN A 146 25.70 -4.41 -40.68
N ILE A 147 26.94 -4.12 -40.27
CA ILE A 147 27.94 -3.48 -41.13
C ILE A 147 28.38 -4.45 -42.24
N GLU A 148 28.62 -5.72 -41.90
CA GLU A 148 29.00 -6.76 -42.88
C GLU A 148 27.90 -6.95 -43.94
N ASP A 149 26.64 -7.06 -43.53
CA ASP A 149 25.49 -7.17 -44.45
C ASP A 149 25.38 -5.95 -45.38
N LEU A 150 25.61 -4.74 -44.85
CA LEU A 150 25.60 -3.51 -45.66
C LEU A 150 26.74 -3.49 -46.69
N VAL A 151 27.93 -3.97 -46.31
CA VAL A 151 29.08 -4.05 -47.21
C VAL A 151 28.81 -5.03 -48.36
N ASP A 152 28.16 -6.15 -48.10
CA ASP A 152 27.80 -7.11 -49.14
C ASP A 152 26.72 -6.56 -50.09
N VAL A 153 25.72 -5.85 -49.58
CA VAL A 153 24.71 -5.15 -50.42
C VAL A 153 25.38 -4.10 -51.33
N ILE A 154 26.30 -3.30 -50.78
CA ILE A 154 27.03 -2.30 -51.57
C ILE A 154 27.89 -2.98 -52.65
N ARG A 155 28.53 -4.11 -52.32
CA ARG A 155 29.32 -4.89 -53.29
C ARG A 155 28.47 -5.40 -54.43
N ASP A 156 27.29 -5.95 -54.13
CA ASP A 156 26.33 -6.43 -55.12
C ASP A 156 25.84 -5.30 -56.03
N ASP A 157 25.57 -4.12 -55.47
CA ASP A 157 25.12 -2.96 -56.25
C ASP A 157 26.24 -2.39 -57.13
N ILE A 158 27.49 -2.37 -56.65
CA ILE A 158 28.66 -2.05 -57.47
C ILE A 158 28.81 -3.06 -58.62
N ALA A 159 28.64 -4.36 -58.36
CA ALA A 159 28.71 -5.39 -59.39
C ALA A 159 27.61 -5.24 -60.45
N LYS A 160 26.36 -4.97 -60.02
CA LYS A 160 25.23 -4.69 -60.92
C LYS A 160 25.48 -3.43 -61.75
N ASN A 161 25.94 -2.34 -61.14
CA ASN A 161 26.27 -1.12 -61.86
C ASN A 161 27.40 -1.32 -62.87
N ASN A 162 28.47 -2.04 -62.49
CA ASN A 162 29.55 -2.37 -63.41
C ASN A 162 29.07 -3.23 -64.58
N ALA A 163 28.18 -4.20 -64.35
CA ALA A 163 27.57 -4.99 -65.42
C ALA A 163 26.69 -4.13 -66.34
N ILE A 164 25.95 -3.15 -65.80
CA ILE A 164 25.17 -2.19 -66.59
C ILE A 164 26.08 -1.30 -67.43
N VAL A 165 27.18 -0.79 -66.86
CA VAL A 165 28.18 0.02 -67.56
C VAL A 165 28.88 -0.79 -68.65
N GLN A 166 29.23 -2.06 -68.40
CA GLN A 166 29.78 -2.95 -69.42
C GLN A 166 28.78 -3.26 -70.53
N LYS A 167 27.50 -3.48 -70.21
CA LYS A 167 26.43 -3.64 -71.22
C LYS A 167 26.23 -2.37 -72.04
N LYS A 168 26.28 -1.17 -71.44
CA LYS A 168 26.26 0.12 -72.14
C LYS A 168 27.49 0.33 -73.03
N ASN A 169 28.68 -0.02 -72.56
CA ASN A 169 29.91 0.09 -73.33
C ASN A 169 30.01 -0.95 -74.47
N ALA A 170 29.39 -2.12 -74.32
CA ALA A 170 29.28 -3.13 -75.37
C ALA A 170 28.23 -2.76 -76.44
N SER A 171 27.15 -2.06 -76.07
CA SER A 171 26.15 -1.53 -77.01
C SER A 171 26.61 -0.26 -77.73
N CYS A 172 27.57 0.48 -77.16
CA CYS A 172 28.22 1.63 -77.81
C CYS A 172 29.35 1.23 -78.80
N LYS A 173 29.70 -0.06 -78.94
CA LYS A 173 30.72 -0.56 -79.89
C LYS A 173 30.15 -1.14 -81.20
N ARG A 174 28.85 -1.01 -81.46
CA ARG A 174 28.25 -1.27 -82.78
C ARG A 174 27.59 0.02 -83.26
N GLN A 175 28.16 0.59 -84.32
CA GLN A 175 27.83 1.85 -84.99
C GLN A 175 28.48 3.09 -84.34
N GLN A 176 29.39 3.84 -84.98
CA GLN A 176 30.04 3.79 -86.30
C GLN A 176 31.22 4.81 -86.29
N PRO A 177 32.01 5.04 -87.38
CA PRO A 177 33.40 5.46 -87.34
C PRO A 177 33.65 6.97 -87.20
N GLN A 178 34.92 7.27 -86.97
CA GLN A 178 35.58 8.58 -86.90
C GLN A 178 35.22 9.55 -88.04
N SER A 179 34.97 10.82 -87.70
CA SER A 179 35.59 11.98 -88.38
C SER A 179 35.69 13.21 -87.46
N ALA A 180 36.95 13.51 -87.11
CA ALA A 180 37.63 14.78 -86.80
C ALA A 180 36.99 15.92 -85.95
N LEU A 181 37.55 16.02 -84.73
CA LEU A 181 37.97 17.16 -83.87
C LEU A 181 38.21 18.56 -84.49
N PRO A 182 38.39 19.64 -83.68
CA PRO A 182 37.98 19.84 -82.27
C PRO A 182 37.18 21.15 -82.06
N SER A 183 36.18 21.13 -81.18
CA SER A 183 35.49 22.35 -80.72
C SER A 183 35.76 22.61 -79.24
N SER A 184 36.36 23.77 -79.00
CA SER A 184 36.07 24.80 -77.99
C SER A 184 35.46 24.46 -76.62
N ALA A 185 36.02 25.17 -75.64
CA ALA A 185 35.39 25.76 -74.46
C ALA A 185 35.28 24.91 -73.18
N VAL A 186 36.14 25.33 -72.26
CA VAL A 186 36.07 25.20 -70.80
C VAL A 186 34.86 25.99 -70.27
N MET A 187 34.05 25.38 -69.42
CA MET A 187 33.35 26.08 -68.33
C MET A 187 34.10 25.80 -67.03
N PRO A 188 34.03 26.70 -66.03
CA PRO A 188 33.31 26.26 -64.83
C PRO A 188 32.56 27.38 -64.05
N VAL A 189 31.71 26.88 -63.13
CA VAL A 189 31.21 27.43 -61.85
C VAL A 189 30.06 28.48 -61.81
N THR A 190 29.07 28.11 -60.97
CA THR A 190 28.24 28.92 -60.04
C THR A 190 27.22 29.93 -60.54
N SER A 191 25.95 29.75 -60.13
CA SER A 191 25.32 30.52 -59.03
C SER A 191 23.79 30.68 -59.22
N TYR A 192 23.05 30.24 -58.20
CA TYR A 192 21.77 30.75 -57.66
C TYR A 192 20.90 31.72 -58.47
N ALA A 193 19.60 31.38 -58.62
CA ALA A 193 18.48 32.32 -58.44
C ALA A 193 17.11 31.61 -58.31
N VAL A 194 16.56 31.67 -57.09
CA VAL A 194 15.14 31.93 -56.70
C VAL A 194 14.00 31.21 -57.44
N LYS A 195 13.18 30.43 -56.70
CA LYS A 195 11.79 30.79 -56.30
C LYS A 195 11.04 29.64 -55.62
N GLN A 196 10.73 29.89 -54.35
CA GLN A 196 9.67 29.24 -53.56
C GLN A 196 8.31 29.87 -53.92
N GLU A 197 7.30 29.03 -54.12
CA GLU A 197 5.84 29.26 -53.99
C GLU A 197 5.21 27.92 -54.46
N GLN A 198 4.26 27.20 -53.83
CA GLN A 198 3.16 27.43 -52.88
C GLN A 198 2.92 26.09 -52.13
N ARG A 199 2.80 26.07 -50.81
CA ARG A 199 1.59 26.27 -49.98
C ARG A 199 0.85 24.95 -49.67
N ASN A 200 0.93 24.57 -48.39
CA ASN A 200 0.00 23.80 -47.55
C ASN A 200 -1.11 23.01 -48.23
N ASP A 201 -1.17 21.71 -47.94
CA ASP A 201 -2.20 21.19 -47.03
C ASP A 201 -1.89 19.77 -46.54
N GLN A 202 -2.41 19.48 -45.34
CA GLN A 202 -2.43 18.21 -44.59
C GLN A 202 -1.34 17.98 -43.54
N LEU A 203 -1.47 18.83 -42.52
CA LEU A 203 -1.10 18.60 -41.14
C LEU A 203 -2.18 17.74 -40.46
N VAL A 204 -2.26 16.43 -40.72
CA VAL A 204 -2.95 15.44 -39.87
C VAL A 204 -2.32 14.06 -40.10
N ARG A 205 -1.93 13.40 -39.00
CA ARG A 205 -1.27 12.07 -38.87
C ARG A 205 0.24 12.04 -39.15
N LEU A 206 1.05 12.20 -38.10
CA LEU A 206 2.01 11.18 -37.65
C LEU A 206 2.74 11.67 -36.37
N GLU A 207 2.09 11.55 -35.21
CA GLU A 207 2.80 11.49 -33.92
C GLU A 207 2.18 10.36 -33.08
N LYS A 208 2.62 9.14 -33.38
CA LYS A 208 2.49 7.98 -32.50
C LYS A 208 3.49 6.92 -32.98
N LYS A 209 4.71 6.97 -32.43
CA LYS A 209 5.54 5.80 -32.07
C LYS A 209 6.96 6.24 -31.76
N THR A 210 7.23 6.37 -30.46
CA THR A 210 8.45 5.98 -29.70
C THR A 210 8.14 6.46 -28.27
N CYS A 211 8.29 5.70 -27.18
CA CYS A 211 9.40 4.82 -26.83
C CYS A 211 8.90 3.66 -25.94
N ASP A 212 9.13 2.42 -26.35
CA ASP A 212 9.25 1.29 -25.43
C ASP A 212 10.71 1.16 -25.03
N SER A 213 11.01 1.51 -23.78
CA SER A 213 12.27 1.19 -23.11
C SER A 213 11.93 0.27 -21.96
N ASN A 214 11.90 -1.03 -22.25
CA ASN A 214 11.67 -2.05 -21.25
C ASN A 214 12.96 -2.30 -20.46
N GLY A 215 12.95 -1.88 -19.19
CA GLY A 215 14.03 -2.13 -18.24
C GLY A 215 13.60 -1.84 -16.80
N GLY A 216 13.22 -2.91 -16.07
CA GLY A 216 13.41 -2.99 -14.62
C GLY A 216 12.26 -2.59 -13.68
N HIS A 217 10.99 -2.76 -14.06
CA HIS A 217 9.85 -2.49 -13.18
C HIS A 217 8.83 -3.65 -13.17
N ASP A 218 9.17 -4.78 -12.54
CA ASP A 218 8.17 -5.84 -12.34
C ASP A 218 7.11 -5.47 -11.27
N ASP A 219 7.33 -4.43 -10.46
CA ASP A 219 6.43 -4.06 -9.34
C ASP A 219 5.52 -2.84 -9.64
N LEU A 220 5.68 -2.16 -10.79
CA LEU A 220 4.80 -1.06 -11.21
C LEU A 220 3.67 -1.49 -12.14
N ASP A 221 3.70 -2.72 -12.66
CA ASP A 221 2.79 -3.15 -13.73
C ASP A 221 1.32 -3.26 -13.27
N PHE A 222 1.10 -3.32 -11.95
CA PHE A 222 -0.23 -3.46 -11.34
C PHE A 222 -0.84 -2.16 -10.82
N VAL A 223 -0.06 -1.06 -10.76
CA VAL A 223 -0.54 0.23 -10.25
C VAL A 223 -1.31 0.94 -11.36
N ARG A 224 -2.62 1.14 -11.18
CA ARG A 224 -3.44 1.80 -12.20
C ARG A 224 -3.01 3.26 -12.32
N ARG A 225 -2.71 3.69 -13.56
CA ARG A 225 -2.30 5.08 -13.88
C ARG A 225 -3.28 6.13 -13.33
N GLU A 226 -4.57 5.83 -13.34
CA GLU A 226 -5.62 6.67 -12.79
C GLU A 226 -5.42 6.96 -11.29
N ASP A 227 -5.06 5.95 -10.50
CA ASP A 227 -4.88 6.10 -9.04
C ASP A 227 -3.68 6.99 -8.73
N LEU A 228 -2.60 6.86 -9.51
CA LEU A 228 -1.42 7.73 -9.40
C LEU A 228 -1.73 9.19 -9.77
N VAL A 229 -2.55 9.41 -10.81
CA VAL A 229 -2.98 10.75 -11.21
C VAL A 229 -3.82 11.40 -10.11
N VAL A 230 -4.80 10.68 -9.56
CA VAL A 230 -5.63 11.17 -8.46
C VAL A 230 -4.76 11.48 -7.23
N TYR A 231 -3.87 10.57 -6.84
CA TYR A 231 -2.93 10.81 -5.74
C TYR A 231 -2.09 12.08 -5.96
N SER A 232 -1.49 12.23 -7.15
CA SER A 232 -0.63 13.38 -7.47
C SER A 232 -1.40 14.70 -7.43
N GLN A 233 -2.64 14.70 -7.93
CA GLN A 233 -3.53 15.86 -7.89
C GLN A 233 -3.88 16.26 -6.44
N LEU A 234 -4.27 15.29 -5.61
CA LEU A 234 -4.61 15.52 -4.21
C LEU A 234 -3.40 16.05 -3.41
N GLN A 235 -2.21 15.51 -3.64
CA GLN A 235 -0.98 15.99 -2.98
C GLN A 235 -0.55 17.38 -3.50
N ALA A 236 -0.86 17.73 -4.75
CA ALA A 236 -0.63 19.08 -5.28
C ALA A 236 -1.62 20.08 -4.66
N GLU A 237 -2.91 19.75 -4.61
CA GLU A 237 -3.96 20.58 -4.00
C GLU A 237 -3.66 20.82 -2.51
N LEU A 238 -3.25 19.78 -1.76
CA LEU A 238 -2.86 19.93 -0.36
C LEU A 238 -1.68 20.88 -0.18
N ARG A 239 -0.63 20.77 -1.01
CA ARG A 239 0.54 21.67 -0.95
C ARG A 239 0.15 23.11 -1.27
N GLN A 240 -0.78 23.33 -2.20
CA GLN A 240 -1.30 24.66 -2.50
C GLN A 240 -2.02 25.27 -1.30
N TYR A 241 -2.90 24.50 -0.63
CA TYR A 241 -3.55 24.94 0.61
C TYR A 241 -2.56 25.27 1.73
N GLU A 242 -1.51 24.46 1.90
CA GLU A 242 -0.46 24.71 2.89
C GLU A 242 0.34 25.97 2.56
N ALA A 243 0.65 26.22 1.28
CA ALA A 243 1.33 27.43 0.84
C ALA A 243 0.47 28.69 1.03
N ASN A 244 -0.80 28.66 0.62
CA ASN A 244 -1.72 29.79 0.78
C ASN A 244 -1.95 30.16 2.25
N THR A 245 -2.04 29.15 3.12
CA THR A 245 -2.27 29.35 4.56
C THR A 245 -1.01 29.67 5.34
N ALA A 246 0.18 29.55 4.73
CA ALA A 246 1.46 29.88 5.37
C ALA A 246 1.55 31.38 5.69
N ALA A 247 1.15 32.25 4.76
CA ALA A 247 1.12 33.70 4.98
C ALA A 247 0.20 34.08 6.15
N PHE A 248 -1.00 33.49 6.20
CA PHE A 248 -1.93 33.67 7.33
C PHE A 248 -1.37 33.14 8.65
N SER A 249 -0.70 31.98 8.62
CA SER A 249 -0.18 31.34 9.83
C SER A 249 1.04 32.05 10.42
N GLY A 250 1.84 32.69 9.56
CA GLY A 250 3.06 33.41 9.93
C GLY A 250 2.84 34.84 10.40
N ASP A 251 1.70 35.46 10.09
CA ASP A 251 1.41 36.83 10.49
C ASP A 251 1.16 36.93 12.01
N LEU A 252 2.02 37.69 12.69
CA LEU A 252 1.94 37.92 14.14
C LEU A 252 0.73 38.77 14.53
N SER A 253 0.24 39.65 13.66
CA SER A 253 -0.92 40.51 13.93
C SER A 253 -2.21 39.69 14.01
N LEU A 254 -2.27 38.56 13.31
CA LEU A 254 -3.41 37.66 13.25
C LEU A 254 -3.38 36.57 14.33
N LYS A 255 -2.41 36.60 15.26
CA LYS A 255 -2.24 35.54 16.28
C LYS A 255 -3.51 35.28 17.08
N THR A 256 -4.22 36.35 17.47
CA THR A 256 -5.49 36.24 18.24
C THR A 256 -6.58 35.57 17.40
N LEU A 257 -6.82 36.06 16.17
CA LEU A 257 -7.80 35.49 15.26
C LEU A 257 -7.49 34.02 14.96
N ARG A 258 -6.23 33.70 14.64
CA ARG A 258 -5.76 32.34 14.37
C ARG A 258 -5.99 31.41 15.56
N PHE A 259 -5.76 31.87 16.79
CA PHE A 259 -6.00 31.07 17.99
C PHE A 259 -7.48 30.77 18.19
N GLU A 260 -8.38 31.74 17.97
CA GLU A 260 -9.83 31.53 18.08
C GLU A 260 -10.34 30.62 16.95
N LEU A 261 -9.88 30.80 15.71
CA LEU A 261 -10.20 29.90 14.58
C LEU A 261 -9.71 28.48 14.81
N GLN A 262 -8.50 28.33 15.37
CA GLN A 262 -7.97 27.02 15.74
C GLN A 262 -8.87 26.35 16.78
N LYS A 263 -9.31 27.09 17.81
CA LYS A 263 -10.26 26.58 18.81
C LYS A 263 -11.62 26.22 18.20
N ALA A 264 -12.15 27.05 17.31
CA ALA A 264 -13.41 26.82 16.61
C ALA A 264 -13.41 25.49 15.84
N VAL A 265 -12.24 25.06 15.34
CA VAL A 265 -12.05 23.75 14.70
C VAL A 265 -11.81 22.65 15.73
N LEU A 266 -10.85 22.84 16.65
CA LEU A 266 -10.35 21.76 17.50
C LEU A 266 -11.35 21.34 18.59
N HIS A 267 -12.08 22.27 19.20
CA HIS A 267 -13.02 21.90 20.28
C HIS A 267 -14.12 20.97 19.76
N PRO A 268 -14.86 21.29 18.69
CA PRO A 268 -15.88 20.38 18.18
C PRO A 268 -15.30 19.03 17.73
N VAL A 269 -14.12 19.01 17.10
CA VAL A 269 -13.45 17.79 16.65
C VAL A 269 -13.10 16.86 17.82
N ASN A 270 -12.52 17.41 18.88
CA ASN A 270 -12.11 16.61 20.04
C ASN A 270 -13.29 16.10 20.87
N GLU A 271 -14.45 16.76 20.77
CA GLU A 271 -15.68 16.37 21.46
C GLU A 271 -16.52 15.34 20.70
N ILE A 272 -16.14 14.93 19.48
CA ILE A 272 -16.90 13.95 18.70
C ILE A 272 -16.95 12.61 19.46
N SER A 273 -18.16 12.11 19.68
CA SER A 273 -18.39 10.83 20.35
C SER A 273 -19.74 10.22 19.93
N ASP A 274 -19.96 8.96 20.27
CA ASP A 274 -21.19 8.20 20.04
C ASP A 274 -22.24 8.41 21.15
N GLN A 275 -22.14 9.50 21.93
CA GLN A 275 -23.03 9.76 23.08
C GLN A 275 -24.51 9.89 22.68
N SER A 276 -24.81 10.63 21.61
CA SER A 276 -26.17 10.76 21.07
C SER A 276 -26.16 11.40 19.67
N GLY A 277 -27.23 11.20 18.90
CA GLY A 277 -27.46 11.89 17.63
C GLY A 277 -27.44 13.42 17.75
N GLN A 278 -28.10 13.95 18.79
CA GLN A 278 -28.15 15.40 19.05
C GLN A 278 -26.76 15.98 19.34
N HIS A 279 -25.93 15.26 20.09
CA HIS A 279 -24.54 15.66 20.35
C HIS A 279 -23.72 15.71 19.06
N LEU A 280 -23.79 14.64 18.25
CA LEU A 280 -23.10 14.59 16.98
C LEU A 280 -23.58 15.69 16.01
N GLN A 281 -24.89 15.95 16.03
CA GLN A 281 -25.54 16.99 15.24
C GLN A 281 -25.09 18.41 15.63
N ASP A 282 -24.90 18.70 16.92
CA ASP A 282 -24.31 19.95 17.40
C ASP A 282 -22.90 20.14 16.83
N LYS A 283 -22.03 19.12 16.91
CA LYS A 283 -20.66 19.22 16.38
C LYS A 283 -20.65 19.43 14.87
N LEU A 284 -21.47 18.67 14.15
CA LEU A 284 -21.62 18.82 12.70
C LEU A 284 -22.07 20.23 12.33
N ASN A 285 -23.10 20.76 13.01
CA ASN A 285 -23.64 22.09 12.72
C ASN A 285 -22.63 23.21 13.01
N ARG A 286 -21.83 23.10 14.08
CA ARG A 286 -20.77 24.08 14.39
C ARG A 286 -19.68 24.10 13.32
N LEU A 287 -19.19 22.93 12.93
CA LEU A 287 -18.17 22.78 11.90
C LEU A 287 -18.68 23.24 10.53
N ARG A 288 -19.89 22.83 10.16
CA ARG A 288 -20.60 23.30 8.96
C ARG A 288 -20.71 24.81 8.94
N SER A 289 -21.19 25.43 10.02
CA SER A 289 -21.36 26.89 10.10
C SER A 289 -20.03 27.62 9.89
N LEU A 290 -18.95 27.12 10.48
CA LEU A 290 -17.60 27.67 10.28
C LEU A 290 -17.16 27.59 8.80
N LEU A 291 -17.35 26.43 8.15
CA LEU A 291 -16.99 26.24 6.73
C LEU A 291 -17.88 27.03 5.76
N GLN A 292 -19.11 27.36 6.15
CA GLN A 292 -19.98 28.28 5.40
C GLN A 292 -19.54 29.75 5.52
N GLY A 293 -18.56 30.06 6.39
CA GLY A 293 -18.14 31.42 6.68
C GLY A 293 -19.05 32.16 7.66
N ASN A 294 -19.97 31.46 8.32
CA ASN A 294 -20.82 32.03 9.36
C ASN A 294 -20.04 32.28 10.66
N ALA A 295 -20.58 33.15 11.52
CA ALA A 295 -19.99 33.39 12.83
C ALA A 295 -20.26 32.20 13.76
N VAL A 296 -19.23 31.74 14.46
CA VAL A 296 -19.34 30.64 15.42
C VAL A 296 -18.82 31.05 16.79
N HIS A 297 -19.43 30.49 17.83
CA HIS A 297 -19.04 30.76 19.21
C HIS A 297 -17.86 29.89 19.63
N VAL A 298 -16.86 30.52 20.24
CA VAL A 298 -15.72 29.89 20.90
C VAL A 298 -15.65 30.43 22.33
N GLY A 299 -16.22 29.67 23.27
CA GLY A 299 -16.44 30.18 24.63
C GLY A 299 -17.34 31.41 24.62
N SER A 300 -16.83 32.55 25.11
CA SER A 300 -17.54 33.84 25.12
C SER A 300 -17.34 34.69 23.86
N ARG A 301 -16.49 34.25 22.91
CA ARG A 301 -16.15 35.01 21.71
C ARG A 301 -16.87 34.49 20.49
N MET A 302 -17.13 35.39 19.55
CA MET A 302 -17.65 35.08 18.22
C MET A 302 -16.54 35.31 17.19
N VAL A 303 -16.36 34.35 16.29
CA VAL A 303 -15.31 34.41 15.26
C VAL A 303 -15.86 33.96 13.90
N ARG A 304 -15.40 34.59 12.82
CA ARG A 304 -15.69 34.20 11.44
C ARG A 304 -14.41 33.84 10.69
N ALA A 305 -14.42 32.71 9.99
CA ALA A 305 -13.28 32.29 9.15
C ALA A 305 -13.03 33.26 7.98
N THR A 306 -14.04 34.03 7.58
CA THR A 306 -14.00 35.00 6.48
C THR A 306 -13.51 36.39 6.89
N GLU A 307 -13.15 36.62 8.16
CA GLU A 307 -12.54 37.88 8.62
C GLU A 307 -11.21 38.20 7.93
N HIS A 308 -10.54 37.19 7.39
CA HIS A 308 -9.31 37.33 6.64
C HIS A 308 -9.33 36.42 5.41
N PRO A 309 -8.80 36.83 4.23
CA PRO A 309 -8.82 36.02 3.01
C PRO A 309 -8.27 34.60 3.15
N GLY A 310 -7.24 34.41 3.99
CA GLY A 310 -6.66 33.08 4.28
C GLY A 310 -7.32 32.28 5.40
N GLY A 311 -8.29 32.84 6.12
CA GLY A 311 -8.87 32.21 7.31
C GLY A 311 -9.73 30.98 6.99
N LEU A 312 -10.53 31.04 5.93
CA LEU A 312 -11.39 29.92 5.52
C LEU A 312 -10.58 28.74 4.99
N GLU A 313 -9.57 28.99 4.17
CA GLU A 313 -8.64 27.94 3.70
C GLU A 313 -7.89 27.31 4.87
N TYR A 314 -7.44 28.12 5.83
CA TYR A 314 -6.81 27.65 7.06
C TYR A 314 -7.72 26.74 7.86
N CYS A 315 -8.97 27.16 8.13
CA CYS A 315 -9.94 26.35 8.86
C CYS A 315 -10.27 25.05 8.14
N THR A 316 -10.46 25.09 6.82
CA THR A 316 -10.78 23.91 6.00
C THR A 316 -9.66 22.88 6.04
N ASN A 317 -8.42 23.31 5.79
CA ASN A 317 -7.26 22.42 5.82
C ASN A 317 -6.95 21.92 7.26
N LEU A 318 -7.07 22.80 8.25
CA LEU A 318 -6.89 22.42 9.66
C LEU A 318 -7.92 21.36 10.07
N LEU A 319 -9.19 21.54 9.71
CA LEU A 319 -10.25 20.59 10.01
C LEU A 319 -9.99 19.23 9.35
N ALA A 320 -9.65 19.22 8.05
CA ALA A 320 -9.34 17.99 7.32
C ALA A 320 -8.18 17.22 7.97
N ARG A 321 -7.07 17.91 8.24
CA ARG A 321 -5.91 17.33 8.92
C ARG A 321 -6.26 16.76 10.29
N ARG A 322 -7.08 17.49 11.06
CA ARG A 322 -7.41 17.12 12.44
C ARG A 322 -8.42 15.99 12.51
N MET A 323 -9.34 15.89 11.56
CA MET A 323 -10.24 14.75 11.43
C MET A 323 -9.46 13.45 11.15
N VAL A 324 -8.48 13.48 10.23
CA VAL A 324 -7.63 12.31 9.95
C VAL A 324 -6.73 11.98 11.15
N ALA A 325 -6.20 12.99 11.85
CA ALA A 325 -5.39 12.79 13.05
C ALA A 325 -6.14 12.04 14.17
N GLN A 326 -7.47 12.14 14.25
CA GLN A 326 -8.27 11.34 15.20
C GLN A 326 -8.10 9.83 15.01
N GLY A 327 -7.71 9.39 13.80
CA GLY A 327 -7.33 8.01 13.54
C GLY A 327 -6.22 7.51 14.48
N GLU A 328 -5.23 8.36 14.72
CA GLU A 328 -4.05 8.03 15.56
C GLU A 328 -4.27 8.29 17.03
N ASP A 329 -5.08 9.30 17.33
CA ASP A 329 -5.33 9.79 18.68
C ASP A 329 -6.45 8.99 19.35
N GLN A 330 -7.68 9.11 18.84
CA GLN A 330 -8.87 8.49 19.46
C GLN A 330 -9.14 7.08 18.94
N VAL A 331 -9.17 6.86 17.63
CA VAL A 331 -9.58 5.58 17.02
C VAL A 331 -8.59 4.46 17.31
N ASN A 332 -7.32 4.82 17.42
CA ASN A 332 -6.25 3.91 17.81
C ASN A 332 -6.48 3.28 19.19
N VAL A 333 -7.02 4.05 20.14
CA VAL A 333 -7.28 3.62 21.52
C VAL A 333 -8.71 3.09 21.69
N ASN A 334 -9.69 3.71 21.02
CA ASN A 334 -11.09 3.32 21.00
C ASN A 334 -11.57 3.14 19.55
N PRO A 335 -11.52 1.92 19.00
CA PRO A 335 -11.94 1.66 17.61
C PRO A 335 -13.35 2.13 17.26
N LYS A 336 -14.28 2.13 18.24
CA LYS A 336 -15.67 2.57 18.04
C LYS A 336 -15.79 4.07 17.73
N ALA A 337 -14.82 4.88 18.14
CA ALA A 337 -14.80 6.31 17.85
C ALA A 337 -14.71 6.60 16.33
N ALA A 338 -14.27 5.62 15.52
CA ALA A 338 -14.19 5.77 14.08
C ALA A 338 -15.53 6.14 13.44
N PHE A 339 -16.64 5.57 13.92
CA PHE A 339 -17.96 5.74 13.30
C PHE A 339 -18.57 7.14 13.45
N PRO A 340 -18.62 7.77 14.64
CA PRO A 340 -19.10 9.15 14.74
C PRO A 340 -18.19 10.14 14.01
N ILE A 341 -16.87 9.94 14.01
CA ILE A 341 -15.93 10.78 13.25
C ILE A 341 -16.18 10.64 11.75
N ALA A 342 -16.27 9.40 11.25
CA ALA A 342 -16.54 9.11 9.86
C ALA A 342 -17.89 9.67 9.37
N ALA A 343 -18.91 9.63 10.22
CA ALA A 343 -20.23 10.19 9.91
C ALA A 343 -20.16 11.72 9.72
N ILE A 344 -19.41 12.45 10.56
CA ILE A 344 -19.20 13.89 10.36
C ILE A 344 -18.36 14.17 9.10
N ILE A 345 -17.28 13.42 8.87
CA ILE A 345 -16.46 13.55 7.66
C ILE A 345 -17.34 13.41 6.41
N THR A 346 -18.18 12.37 6.36
CA THR A 346 -19.06 12.06 5.23
C THR A 346 -20.04 13.19 4.95
N GLU A 347 -20.71 13.70 5.99
CA GLU A 347 -21.67 14.80 5.86
C GLU A 347 -21.03 16.11 5.42
N LEU A 348 -19.85 16.44 5.95
CA LEU A 348 -19.11 17.63 5.53
C LEU A 348 -18.52 17.46 4.12
N TRP A 349 -18.11 16.26 3.73
CA TRP A 349 -17.59 15.98 2.38
C TRP A 349 -18.67 16.23 1.33
N LEU A 350 -19.89 15.74 1.56
CA LEU A 350 -21.04 15.96 0.67
C LEU A 350 -21.33 17.45 0.43
N GLU A 351 -21.21 18.27 1.47
CA GLU A 351 -21.50 19.71 1.38
C GLU A 351 -20.30 20.53 0.89
N PHE A 352 -19.08 20.12 1.24
CA PHE A 352 -17.84 20.81 0.92
C PHE A 352 -16.87 19.83 0.23
N PRO A 353 -16.98 19.61 -1.10
CA PRO A 353 -16.14 18.63 -1.81
C PRO A 353 -14.63 18.88 -1.68
N VAL A 354 -14.22 20.15 -1.56
CA VAL A 354 -12.82 20.54 -1.31
C VAL A 354 -12.33 19.99 0.04
N PHE A 355 -13.13 20.11 1.11
CA PHE A 355 -12.80 19.53 2.41
C PHE A 355 -12.59 18.02 2.30
N GLY A 356 -13.46 17.32 1.58
CA GLY A 356 -13.33 15.89 1.34
C GLY A 356 -12.06 15.49 0.60
N ARG A 357 -11.68 16.22 -0.46
CA ARG A 357 -10.40 16.01 -1.15
C ARG A 357 -9.20 16.24 -0.23
N LEU A 358 -9.24 17.28 0.62
CA LEU A 358 -8.20 17.51 1.63
C LEU A 358 -8.14 16.39 2.67
N VAL A 359 -9.29 15.87 3.14
CA VAL A 359 -9.34 14.70 4.02
C VAL A 359 -8.66 13.51 3.37
N LEU A 360 -8.97 13.22 2.10
CA LEU A 360 -8.36 12.12 1.36
C LEU A 360 -6.85 12.33 1.18
N ALA A 361 -6.42 13.56 0.86
CA ALA A 361 -5.00 13.92 0.75
C ALA A 361 -4.25 13.70 2.07
N HIS A 362 -4.84 14.06 3.21
CA HIS A 362 -4.26 13.83 4.54
C HIS A 362 -4.24 12.34 4.89
N PHE A 363 -5.28 11.57 4.58
CA PHE A 363 -5.25 10.10 4.74
C PHE A 363 -4.06 9.49 4.01
N TYR A 364 -3.86 9.86 2.74
CA TYR A 364 -2.77 9.33 1.92
C TYR A 364 -1.39 9.81 2.37
N ARG A 365 -1.27 11.05 2.87
CA ARG A 365 -0.01 11.54 3.43
C ARG A 365 0.35 10.83 4.74
N GLN A 366 -0.67 10.54 5.55
CA GLN A 366 -0.49 9.99 6.90
C GLN A 366 -0.33 8.46 6.89
N CYS A 367 -1.06 7.77 6.01
CA CYS A 367 -0.96 6.34 5.76
C CYS A 367 -0.88 6.08 4.25
N PRO A 368 0.34 6.07 3.68
CA PRO A 368 0.52 5.95 2.23
C PRO A 368 0.03 4.62 1.66
N TYR A 369 -0.10 3.59 2.49
CA TYR A 369 -0.64 2.30 2.07
C TYR A 369 -2.16 2.31 1.82
N LEU A 370 -2.85 3.41 2.15
CA LEU A 370 -4.22 3.65 1.70
C LEU A 370 -4.27 4.06 0.21
N VAL A 371 -3.11 4.37 -0.37
CA VAL A 371 -2.90 4.46 -1.81
C VAL A 371 -2.48 3.07 -2.28
N PRO A 372 -3.05 2.55 -3.37
CA PRO A 372 -2.59 1.29 -3.96
C PRO A 372 -1.30 1.50 -4.77
N TYR A 373 -0.28 2.06 -4.11
CA TYR A 373 1.03 2.36 -4.65
C TYR A 373 2.03 2.45 -3.50
N TYR A 374 3.09 1.64 -3.56
CA TYR A 374 4.20 1.78 -2.64
C TYR A 374 5.12 2.88 -3.12
N LEU A 375 5.31 3.91 -2.29
CA LEU A 375 6.21 5.02 -2.62
C LEU A 375 7.65 4.50 -2.68
N PRO A 376 8.33 4.57 -3.85
CA PRO A 376 9.74 4.22 -3.95
C PRO A 376 10.59 5.37 -3.40
N GLN A 377 11.74 5.00 -2.83
CA GLN A 377 12.76 5.98 -2.45
C GLN A 377 13.26 6.70 -3.71
N GLN A 378 13.24 8.03 -3.67
CA GLN A 378 13.71 8.86 -4.78
C GLN A 378 15.24 8.92 -4.79
N GLU A 379 15.83 9.12 -5.98
CA GLU A 379 17.27 9.29 -6.11
C GLU A 379 17.75 10.51 -5.30
N GLY A 380 18.77 10.32 -4.47
CA GLY A 380 19.29 11.35 -3.56
C GLY A 380 18.44 11.63 -2.30
N GLN A 381 17.31 10.95 -2.11
CA GLN A 381 16.50 11.10 -0.90
C GLN A 381 17.18 10.42 0.29
N SER A 382 17.28 11.14 1.42
CA SER A 382 17.80 10.57 2.66
C SER A 382 16.89 9.44 3.17
N ILE A 383 17.46 8.48 3.91
CA ILE A 383 16.67 7.39 4.53
C ILE A 383 15.60 7.98 5.47
N GLU A 384 15.95 9.03 6.22
CA GLU A 384 15.00 9.70 7.12
C GLU A 384 13.82 10.31 6.35
N ASP A 385 14.08 11.03 5.26
CA ASP A 385 13.02 11.64 4.46
C ASP A 385 12.18 10.58 3.74
N TYR A 386 12.79 9.46 3.35
CA TYR A 386 12.07 8.32 2.80
C TYR A 386 11.12 7.71 3.83
N TYR A 387 11.58 7.41 5.04
CA TYR A 387 10.73 6.88 6.10
C TYR A 387 9.63 7.88 6.50
N LYS A 388 9.91 9.18 6.55
CA LYS A 388 8.88 10.22 6.73
C LYS A 388 7.83 10.19 5.62
N SER A 389 8.24 9.94 4.37
CA SER A 389 7.30 9.78 3.25
C SER A 389 6.43 8.52 3.35
N LEU A 390 6.93 7.48 4.04
CA LEU A 390 6.16 6.29 4.44
C LEU A 390 5.27 6.54 5.69
N GLY A 391 5.26 7.76 6.22
CA GLY A 391 4.49 8.13 7.39
C GLY A 391 5.16 7.83 8.73
N TYR A 392 6.43 7.39 8.77
CA TYR A 392 7.15 7.18 10.02
C TYR A 392 7.50 8.51 10.70
N ARG A 393 7.49 8.50 12.04
CA ARG A 393 7.94 9.62 12.87
C ARG A 393 9.39 9.44 13.31
N TYR A 394 10.09 10.57 13.41
CA TYR A 394 11.44 10.64 13.97
C TYR A 394 11.43 11.49 15.23
N SER A 395 12.09 11.00 16.27
CA SER A 395 12.27 11.70 17.55
C SER A 395 13.72 11.61 17.96
N GLY A 396 14.40 12.77 18.06
CA GLY A 396 15.83 12.83 18.41
C GLY A 396 16.72 12.03 17.44
N GLY A 397 16.42 12.07 16.14
CA GLY A 397 17.15 11.34 15.09
C GLY A 397 16.89 9.83 15.04
N LYS A 398 16.00 9.30 15.89
CA LYS A 398 15.61 7.89 15.88
C LYS A 398 14.23 7.70 15.26
N VAL A 399 14.14 6.73 14.35
CA VAL A 399 12.86 6.29 13.78
C VAL A 399 11.98 5.63 14.85
N GLU A 400 10.67 5.88 14.78
CA GLU A 400 9.71 5.22 15.66
C GLU A 400 9.72 3.70 15.49
N GLN A 401 9.41 2.98 16.58
CA GLN A 401 9.42 1.53 16.57
C GLN A 401 8.25 0.96 15.77
N GLN A 402 8.48 -0.16 15.08
CA GLN A 402 7.50 -0.81 14.21
C GLN A 402 6.14 -1.08 14.90
N PRO A 403 6.05 -1.58 16.14
CA PRO A 403 4.75 -1.79 16.78
C PRO A 403 3.96 -0.50 17.00
N THR A 404 4.65 0.59 17.36
CA THR A 404 4.03 1.92 17.54
C THR A 404 3.53 2.48 16.22
N TYR A 405 4.35 2.36 15.16
CA TYR A 405 3.98 2.74 13.81
C TYR A 405 2.73 1.99 13.32
N LEU A 406 2.75 0.65 13.39
CA LEU A 406 1.64 -0.19 12.96
C LEU A 406 0.36 0.12 13.74
N LYS A 407 0.46 0.33 15.06
CA LYS A 407 -0.67 0.72 15.89
C LYS A 407 -1.29 2.05 15.42
N ARG A 408 -0.45 3.04 15.08
CA ARG A 408 -0.87 4.32 14.50
C ARG A 408 -1.58 4.15 13.15
N MET A 409 -0.95 3.42 12.23
CA MET A 409 -1.52 3.11 10.90
C MET A 409 -2.85 2.37 11.01
N SER A 410 -2.97 1.39 11.93
CA SER A 410 -4.20 0.65 12.18
C SER A 410 -5.37 1.57 12.52
N GLY A 411 -5.16 2.57 13.38
CA GLY A 411 -6.21 3.55 13.71
C GLY A 411 -6.64 4.41 12.52
N VAL A 412 -5.70 4.83 11.67
CA VAL A 412 -5.97 5.58 10.44
C VAL A 412 -6.74 4.73 9.43
N VAL A 413 -6.34 3.47 9.22
CA VAL A 413 -7.01 2.52 8.32
C VAL A 413 -8.45 2.26 8.78
N ARG A 414 -8.67 2.06 10.09
CA ARG A 414 -10.03 1.90 10.65
C ARG A 414 -10.90 3.11 10.37
N LEU A 415 -10.37 4.33 10.58
CA LEU A 415 -11.12 5.55 10.31
C LEU A 415 -11.45 5.69 8.82
N TYR A 416 -10.48 5.43 7.94
CA TYR A 416 -10.70 5.42 6.49
C TYR A 416 -11.77 4.41 6.07
N ALA A 417 -11.69 3.18 6.57
CA ALA A 417 -12.69 2.15 6.33
C ALA A 417 -14.08 2.54 6.88
N ALA A 418 -14.13 3.22 8.03
CA ALA A 418 -15.38 3.72 8.59
C ALA A 418 -16.00 4.82 7.71
N VAL A 419 -15.19 5.70 7.10
CA VAL A 419 -15.66 6.69 6.11
C VAL A 419 -16.27 5.99 4.90
N LEU A 420 -15.61 4.96 4.35
CA LEU A 420 -16.11 4.21 3.18
C LEU A 420 -17.48 3.56 3.37
N ILE A 421 -17.83 3.18 4.60
CA ILE A 421 -19.09 2.48 4.93
C ILE A 421 -20.12 3.36 5.65
N SER A 422 -19.78 4.62 5.92
CA SER A 422 -20.70 5.54 6.58
C SER A 422 -21.89 5.82 5.66
N LEU A 423 -23.10 5.83 6.22
CA LEU A 423 -24.29 6.12 5.45
C LEU A 423 -24.60 7.62 5.52
N PRO A 424 -24.72 8.32 4.37
CA PRO A 424 -25.22 9.69 4.35
C PRO A 424 -26.61 9.75 4.98
N ARG A 425 -26.91 10.83 5.70
CA ARG A 425 -28.23 11.02 6.35
C ARG A 425 -29.35 11.19 5.36
N ARG A 426 -29.05 11.86 4.25
CA ARG A 426 -29.96 12.04 3.13
C ARG A 426 -29.67 10.94 2.12
N ASN A 427 -30.68 10.55 1.35
CA ASN A 427 -30.52 9.56 0.28
C ASN A 427 -29.73 10.17 -0.90
N GLN A 428 -28.43 10.38 -0.69
CA GLN A 428 -27.48 10.97 -1.64
C GLN A 428 -26.35 9.98 -1.91
N PRO A 429 -25.76 10.00 -3.12
CA PRO A 429 -24.59 9.18 -3.42
C PRO A 429 -23.45 9.48 -2.45
N HIS A 430 -22.86 8.44 -1.86
CA HIS A 430 -21.72 8.61 -0.96
C HIS A 430 -20.49 9.10 -1.75
N PRO A 431 -19.78 10.16 -1.31
CA PRO A 431 -18.73 10.78 -2.11
C PRO A 431 -17.47 9.90 -2.26
N HIS A 432 -17.29 8.93 -1.36
CA HIS A 432 -16.17 7.99 -1.34
C HIS A 432 -16.61 6.63 -0.78
N GLY A 433 -17.60 6.00 -1.43
CA GLY A 433 -18.37 4.87 -0.85
C GLY A 433 -17.76 3.48 -1.05
N LEU A 434 -18.58 2.43 -0.95
CA LEU A 434 -18.17 1.03 -1.09
C LEU A 434 -17.49 0.71 -2.43
N GLU A 435 -17.76 1.46 -3.50
CA GLU A 435 -17.06 1.32 -4.78
C GLU A 435 -15.56 1.62 -4.64
N HIS A 436 -15.21 2.63 -3.82
CA HIS A 436 -13.83 2.99 -3.51
C HIS A 436 -13.20 1.97 -2.56
N ALA A 437 -14.00 1.35 -1.68
CA ALA A 437 -13.55 0.25 -0.83
C ALA A 437 -13.15 -0.98 -1.67
N TRP A 438 -13.97 -1.34 -2.67
CA TRP A 438 -13.67 -2.40 -3.62
C TRP A 438 -12.42 -2.09 -4.44
N ARG A 439 -12.36 -0.88 -5.03
CA ARG A 439 -11.20 -0.43 -5.83
C ARG A 439 -9.91 -0.51 -5.02
N TYR A 440 -9.93 0.00 -3.79
CA TYR A 440 -8.79 -0.04 -2.88
C TYR A 440 -8.36 -1.48 -2.57
N LEU A 441 -9.28 -2.33 -2.11
CA LEU A 441 -8.94 -3.69 -1.72
C LEU A 441 -8.41 -4.51 -2.91
N ALA A 442 -9.06 -4.41 -4.07
CA ALA A 442 -8.60 -5.09 -5.28
C ALA A 442 -7.20 -4.62 -5.70
N ALA A 443 -6.95 -3.31 -5.65
CA ALA A 443 -5.66 -2.75 -6.03
C ALA A 443 -4.57 -3.11 -5.01
N LEU A 444 -4.86 -3.15 -3.71
CA LEU A 444 -3.94 -3.64 -2.67
C LEU A 444 -3.56 -5.11 -2.89
N LEU A 445 -4.52 -5.96 -3.25
CA LEU A 445 -4.29 -7.40 -3.46
C LEU A 445 -3.57 -7.72 -4.78
N ASN A 446 -3.49 -6.76 -5.70
CA ASN A 446 -2.69 -6.89 -6.92
C ASN A 446 -1.21 -6.50 -6.70
N LEU A 447 -0.85 -5.97 -5.53
CA LEU A 447 0.52 -5.64 -5.18
C LEU A 447 1.20 -6.79 -4.44
N SER A 448 2.52 -6.82 -4.48
CA SER A 448 3.31 -7.69 -3.61
C SER A 448 3.16 -7.25 -2.14
N PRO A 449 2.82 -8.13 -1.18
CA PRO A 449 2.64 -7.70 0.21
C PRO A 449 3.97 -7.25 0.83
N HIS A 450 3.91 -6.25 1.71
CA HIS A 450 5.01 -5.87 2.61
C HIS A 450 4.91 -6.61 3.95
N ASN A 451 6.07 -6.89 4.54
CA ASN A 451 6.19 -7.56 5.84
C ASN A 451 5.43 -6.80 6.94
N ASP A 452 4.57 -7.51 7.68
CA ASP A 452 3.71 -7.04 8.78
C ASP A 452 2.69 -5.93 8.46
N ILE A 453 3.03 -4.99 7.57
CA ILE A 453 2.25 -3.82 7.20
C ILE A 453 0.98 -4.25 6.46
N THR A 454 1.12 -5.04 5.38
CA THR A 454 -0.04 -5.47 4.59
C THR A 454 -0.99 -6.31 5.44
N ALA A 455 -0.46 -7.16 6.32
CA ALA A 455 -1.27 -7.95 7.25
C ALA A 455 -2.04 -7.06 8.23
N ALA A 456 -1.37 -6.06 8.83
CA ALA A 456 -2.01 -5.10 9.73
C ALA A 456 -3.12 -4.33 9.02
N ILE A 457 -2.87 -3.83 7.81
CA ILE A 457 -3.85 -3.06 7.05
C ILE A 457 -5.07 -3.92 6.69
N LEU A 458 -4.84 -5.14 6.18
CA LEU A 458 -5.93 -6.03 5.77
C LEU A 458 -6.85 -6.37 6.93
N VAL A 459 -6.30 -6.74 8.09
CA VAL A 459 -7.14 -7.09 9.25
C VAL A 459 -7.99 -5.90 9.70
N GLU A 460 -7.42 -4.70 9.79
CA GLU A 460 -8.18 -3.51 10.22
C GLU A 460 -9.23 -3.10 9.19
N PHE A 461 -8.88 -3.14 7.90
CA PHE A 461 -9.79 -2.78 6.83
C PHE A 461 -10.97 -3.76 6.75
N LEU A 462 -10.71 -5.08 6.75
CA LEU A 462 -11.77 -6.10 6.68
C LEU A 462 -12.63 -6.14 7.94
N THR A 463 -12.05 -5.86 9.11
CA THR A 463 -12.81 -5.77 10.38
C THR A 463 -13.87 -4.68 10.30
N VAL A 464 -13.58 -3.57 9.65
CA VAL A 464 -14.52 -2.44 9.54
C VAL A 464 -15.42 -2.60 8.31
N ALA A 465 -14.84 -2.72 7.11
CA ALA A 465 -15.60 -2.67 5.87
C ALA A 465 -16.12 -4.03 5.38
N GLY A 466 -15.59 -5.15 5.89
CA GLY A 466 -15.82 -6.49 5.34
C GLY A 466 -17.28 -6.92 5.35
N PHE A 467 -18.03 -6.61 6.41
CA PHE A 467 -19.47 -6.92 6.46
C PHE A 467 -20.27 -6.12 5.41
N ALA A 468 -20.00 -4.82 5.29
CA ALA A 468 -20.68 -3.97 4.32
C ALA A 468 -20.36 -4.39 2.87
N MET A 469 -19.10 -4.71 2.58
CA MET A 469 -18.68 -5.23 1.28
C MET A 469 -19.30 -6.60 0.96
N SER A 470 -19.42 -7.48 1.96
CA SER A 470 -20.09 -8.77 1.81
C SER A 470 -21.56 -8.59 1.42
N LYS A 471 -22.26 -7.63 2.06
CA LYS A 471 -23.65 -7.31 1.71
C LYS A 471 -23.82 -6.71 0.31
N GLU A 472 -22.93 -5.82 -0.08
CA GLU A 472 -23.01 -5.12 -1.37
C GLU A 472 -22.64 -6.03 -2.55
N TYR A 473 -21.55 -6.79 -2.43
CA TYR A 473 -20.95 -7.51 -3.57
C TYR A 473 -21.15 -9.03 -3.52
N GLY A 474 -21.67 -9.58 -2.42
CA GLY A 474 -22.01 -10.99 -2.25
C GLY A 474 -20.91 -11.94 -2.73
N LYS A 475 -21.21 -12.74 -3.77
CA LYS A 475 -20.30 -13.76 -4.32
C LYS A 475 -18.97 -13.19 -4.83
N GLN A 476 -18.95 -11.94 -5.31
CA GLN A 476 -17.69 -11.35 -5.78
C GLN A 476 -16.74 -11.06 -4.61
N PHE A 477 -17.27 -10.59 -3.48
CA PHE A 477 -16.47 -10.40 -2.28
C PHE A 477 -16.03 -11.73 -1.66
N GLN A 478 -16.86 -12.78 -1.74
CA GLN A 478 -16.45 -14.13 -1.33
C GLN A 478 -15.24 -14.64 -2.13
N LYS A 479 -15.16 -14.34 -3.43
CA LYS A 479 -13.97 -14.67 -4.25
C LYS A 479 -12.72 -13.92 -3.78
N ILE A 480 -12.85 -12.64 -3.40
CA ILE A 480 -11.75 -11.88 -2.80
C ILE A 480 -11.30 -12.51 -1.49
N LEU A 481 -12.24 -12.85 -0.59
CA LEU A 481 -11.89 -13.51 0.68
C LEU A 481 -11.21 -14.87 0.44
N HIS A 482 -11.69 -15.65 -0.52
CA HIS A 482 -11.05 -16.90 -0.90
C HIS A 482 -9.60 -16.67 -1.35
N LEU A 483 -9.37 -15.74 -2.30
CA LEU A 483 -8.04 -15.35 -2.77
C LEU A 483 -7.12 -14.93 -1.61
N ILE A 484 -7.64 -14.14 -0.66
CA ILE A 484 -6.89 -13.73 0.53
C ILE A 484 -6.48 -14.97 1.34
N CYS A 485 -7.42 -15.88 1.62
CA CYS A 485 -7.17 -17.06 2.44
C CYS A 485 -6.23 -18.08 1.79
N THR A 486 -6.34 -18.32 0.48
CA THR A 486 -5.62 -19.41 -0.21
C THR A 486 -4.27 -18.98 -0.77
N GLU A 487 -4.20 -17.78 -1.35
CA GLU A 487 -3.03 -17.33 -2.12
C GLU A 487 -2.32 -16.18 -1.42
N TYR A 488 -3.03 -15.08 -1.18
CA TYR A 488 -2.41 -13.84 -0.71
C TYR A 488 -1.83 -13.96 0.70
N PHE A 489 -2.49 -14.70 1.59
CA PHE A 489 -1.97 -14.96 2.94
C PHE A 489 -0.67 -15.78 2.91
N THR A 490 -0.53 -16.70 1.95
CA THR A 490 0.73 -17.43 1.72
C THR A 490 1.82 -16.47 1.24
N MET A 491 1.50 -15.52 0.35
CA MET A 491 2.45 -14.48 -0.07
C MET A 491 2.92 -13.62 1.12
N ILE A 492 2.00 -13.20 2.00
CA ILE A 492 2.32 -12.46 3.22
C ILE A 492 3.28 -13.26 4.12
N ARG A 493 3.02 -14.56 4.31
CA ARG A 493 3.90 -15.43 5.11
C ARG A 493 5.30 -15.56 4.51
N ASN A 494 5.42 -15.60 3.19
CA ASN A 494 6.71 -15.75 2.51
C ASN A 494 7.59 -14.50 2.63
N VAL A 495 7.01 -13.31 2.61
CA VAL A 495 7.75 -12.03 2.76
C VAL A 495 8.02 -11.66 4.22
N THR A 496 7.42 -12.37 5.17
CA THR A 496 7.52 -12.06 6.59
C THR A 496 8.54 -13.00 7.26
N PRO A 497 9.67 -12.49 7.80
CA PRO A 497 10.72 -13.34 8.35
C PRO A 497 10.24 -14.21 9.52
N LYS A 498 10.72 -15.45 9.58
CA LYS A 498 10.42 -16.38 10.69
C LYS A 498 10.94 -15.81 12.01
N GLY A 499 10.05 -15.69 13.01
CA GLY A 499 10.35 -15.05 14.29
C GLY A 499 10.20 -13.52 14.30
N SER A 500 9.96 -12.90 13.13
CA SER A 500 9.61 -11.47 12.99
C SER A 500 8.16 -11.25 12.55
N GLY A 501 7.48 -12.28 12.03
CA GLY A 501 6.06 -12.27 11.67
C GLY A 501 5.15 -12.19 12.87
N GLY A 502 5.20 -11.03 13.53
CA GLY A 502 4.58 -10.76 14.80
C GLY A 502 3.06 -10.77 14.76
N GLY A 503 2.49 -10.16 15.80
CA GLY A 503 1.04 -10.11 16.02
C GLY A 503 0.14 -9.76 14.82
N PRO A 504 0.54 -8.92 13.83
CA PRO A 504 -0.33 -8.64 12.68
C PRO A 504 -0.69 -9.85 11.81
N VAL A 505 0.29 -10.73 11.52
CA VAL A 505 0.04 -11.91 10.66
C VAL A 505 -0.86 -12.92 11.38
N THR A 506 -0.60 -13.16 12.67
CA THR A 506 -1.45 -14.02 13.51
C THR A 506 -2.87 -13.46 13.64
N ARG A 507 -3.03 -12.15 13.87
CA ARG A 507 -4.37 -11.53 13.93
C ARG A 507 -5.13 -11.65 12.62
N LEU A 508 -4.46 -11.52 11.48
CA LEU A 508 -5.09 -11.74 10.18
C LEU A 508 -5.51 -13.21 10.03
N GLU A 509 -4.67 -14.16 10.43
CA GLU A 509 -5.02 -15.59 10.41
C GLU A 509 -6.25 -15.90 11.26
N GLU A 510 -6.27 -15.42 12.50
CA GLU A 510 -7.38 -15.57 13.43
C GLU A 510 -8.67 -14.97 12.86
N PHE A 511 -8.60 -13.76 12.32
CA PHE A 511 -9.74 -13.08 11.69
C PHE A 511 -10.30 -13.87 10.50
N LEU A 512 -9.43 -14.37 9.61
CA LEU A 512 -9.85 -15.15 8.45
C LEU A 512 -10.46 -16.49 8.88
N HIS A 513 -9.86 -17.15 9.87
CA HIS A 513 -10.37 -18.41 10.41
C HIS A 513 -11.74 -18.24 11.06
N GLU A 514 -11.92 -17.18 11.85
CA GLU A 514 -13.20 -16.83 12.48
C GLU A 514 -14.27 -16.54 11.41
N SER A 515 -13.91 -15.78 10.36
CA SER A 515 -14.80 -15.44 9.26
C SER A 515 -15.28 -16.67 8.49
N ILE A 516 -14.41 -17.66 8.28
CA ILE A 516 -14.77 -18.94 7.66
C ILE A 516 -15.69 -19.75 8.59
N THR A 517 -15.31 -19.88 9.86
CA THR A 517 -16.02 -20.71 10.84
C THR A 517 -17.44 -20.20 11.11
N LYS A 518 -17.62 -18.88 11.14
CA LYS A 518 -18.94 -18.23 11.31
C LYS A 518 -19.75 -18.11 10.02
N GLY A 519 -19.18 -18.49 8.87
CA GLY A 519 -19.83 -18.36 7.56
C GLY A 519 -19.94 -16.92 7.04
N GLY A 520 -19.14 -15.99 7.56
CA GLY A 520 -19.12 -14.59 7.15
C GLY A 520 -18.42 -13.66 8.15
N ILE A 521 -18.23 -12.41 7.74
CA ILE A 521 -17.68 -11.34 8.58
C ILE A 521 -18.82 -10.69 9.37
N SER A 522 -18.65 -10.51 10.67
CA SER A 522 -19.64 -9.85 11.54
C SER A 522 -19.70 -8.33 11.29
N PRO A 523 -20.83 -7.67 11.55
CA PRO A 523 -20.89 -6.20 11.53
C PRO A 523 -19.85 -5.61 12.50
N PRO A 524 -19.19 -4.50 12.13
CA PRO A 524 -18.21 -3.88 13.01
C PRO A 524 -18.85 -3.33 14.29
N ALA A 525 -18.22 -3.59 15.43
CA ALA A 525 -18.70 -3.11 16.71
C ALA A 525 -18.65 -1.58 16.79
N GLY A 526 -19.76 -0.94 17.17
CA GLY A 526 -19.86 0.52 17.30
C GLY A 526 -20.38 1.24 16.05
N GLN A 527 -20.71 0.52 14.97
CA GLN A 527 -21.35 1.13 13.80
C GLN A 527 -22.66 1.84 14.20
N LEU A 528 -22.80 3.10 13.80
CA LEU A 528 -23.99 3.88 14.08
C LEU A 528 -25.20 3.28 13.38
N SER A 529 -26.32 3.18 14.08
CA SER A 529 -27.58 2.75 13.47
C SER A 529 -28.09 3.80 12.47
N PRO A 530 -28.86 3.43 11.44
CA PRO A 530 -29.45 4.40 10.50
C PRO A 530 -30.33 5.48 11.16
N ARG A 531 -30.83 5.21 12.38
CA ARG A 531 -31.67 6.12 13.18
C ARG A 531 -30.89 6.82 14.30
N PHE A 532 -29.56 6.79 14.26
CA PHE A 532 -28.74 7.39 15.33
C PHE A 532 -28.87 8.92 15.39
N TRP A 533 -29.06 9.57 14.23
CA TRP A 533 -29.13 11.02 14.09
C TRP A 533 -30.37 11.67 14.70
#